data_AF-A0A537TLI2-F1
#
_entry.id   AF-A0A537TLI2-F1
#
_cell.length_a   1.000
_cell.length_b   1.000
_cell.length_c   1.000
_cell.angle_alpha   90.00
_cell.angle_beta   90.00
_cell.angle_gamma   90.00
#
_symmetry.space_group_name_H-M   'P 1'
#
loop_
_entity.id
_entity.type
_entity.pdbx_description
1 polymer ?
#
loop_
_entity_poly.entity_id
_entity_poly.type
_entity_poly.pdbx_seq_one_letter_code
_entity_poly.pdbx_strand_id
1 'polypeptide(L)'
;MLSRRAVPRSRLADDARARRGHGRRGPRGTCRFRDDRSERPLDLPRRRHRGGAQAWRRRVPHQLSAGRLLGGPPGRDARPRRDGGQRPRDSPLPPPGLRSVARAPAVRAEAVVGQILAIDQGTTGTTCLVVDPHLAVRGRGYAEVPQYFPRPGWVEQEPEELWDSVLAAAAEALADAGIEARDLTAIGIANQRETTIVWERRTGRAVHRAIVWQDRRTAERCRELPRDLLRDRTGLVPDPYFSATKLEWLLSEREPAGLAFGTVDSWLVWKLTGGAVHVTDVSNAARTLLFDLRRLEWDDELLELFGVPREVLPAIVPSAGRLVEADFFGARLPVCGIAGDQQAALFGQACFRTGQAKATFGTGSFVLVNIGEDPGNPREGLVQTIAWRLGPEERPVYALEGSIFVTGAAIQWLRDGLGLLASAAESEAAARSLEGNDGVYFVPALAGLGSPHWQPEARGLIAGLTQSTRREHLVRAALEAMAYQVADVLDAVGVRLEGLRADGGAAANRFVMQLLADVARIPVEVPRERETTALGAAALAGLGAGVWAGMEELSADWRPADRYEPEL
;
A
#
# COMPACT_ATOMS: atom_id res chain seq x y z
N MET A 1 37.33 -27.75 -55.66
CA MET A 1 37.99 -26.42 -55.62
C MET A 1 38.82 -26.30 -54.34
N LEU A 2 39.60 -25.23 -54.20
CA LEU A 2 40.60 -24.97 -53.14
C LEU A 2 39.99 -24.95 -51.71
N SER A 3 40.75 -25.02 -50.60
CA SER A 3 42.02 -25.71 -50.27
C SER A 3 42.40 -25.44 -48.80
N ARG A 4 42.80 -26.50 -48.08
CA ARG A 4 43.61 -26.57 -46.83
C ARG A 4 44.27 -25.28 -46.29
N ARG A 5 44.25 -25.13 -44.95
CA ARG A 5 45.40 -25.07 -43.98
C ARG A 5 44.93 -24.49 -42.62
N ALA A 6 45.65 -24.53 -41.51
CA ALA A 6 46.58 -25.47 -40.86
C ALA A 6 47.15 -24.79 -39.59
N VAL A 7 47.24 -25.52 -38.47
CA VAL A 7 47.92 -25.14 -37.20
C VAL A 7 49.47 -25.31 -37.34
N PRO A 8 50.38 -25.08 -36.34
CA PRO A 8 50.26 -24.58 -34.94
C PRO A 8 51.43 -23.64 -34.46
N ARG A 9 51.61 -23.53 -33.11
CA ARG A 9 52.86 -23.29 -32.33
C ARG A 9 53.36 -21.84 -32.15
N SER A 10 54.13 -21.48 -31.09
CA SER A 10 54.32 -22.03 -29.70
C SER A 10 55.38 -21.22 -28.93
N ARG A 11 55.33 -21.22 -27.58
CA ARG A 11 56.42 -21.15 -26.54
C ARG A 11 55.77 -20.63 -25.22
N LEU A 12 55.95 -21.16 -24.00
CA LEU A 12 57.11 -21.71 -23.25
C LEU A 12 58.19 -20.65 -22.90
N ALA A 13 58.73 -20.55 -21.67
CA ALA A 13 58.37 -21.08 -20.34
C ALA A 13 59.27 -20.38 -19.27
N ASP A 14 59.12 -20.74 -17.99
CA ASP A 14 60.14 -20.70 -16.90
C ASP A 14 60.68 -19.33 -16.38
N ASP A 15 61.18 -19.15 -15.15
CA ASP A 15 61.00 -19.80 -13.82
C ASP A 15 61.66 -18.87 -12.72
N ALA A 16 61.83 -19.35 -11.48
CA ALA A 16 62.89 -18.98 -10.50
C ALA A 16 62.58 -17.95 -9.37
N ARG A 17 61.72 -18.38 -8.45
CA ARG A 17 61.85 -18.35 -6.96
C ARG A 17 62.93 -17.46 -6.26
N ALA A 18 62.42 -16.60 -5.35
CA ALA A 18 62.77 -16.44 -3.92
C ALA A 18 64.11 -15.82 -3.43
N ARG A 19 64.03 -15.02 -2.35
CA ARG A 19 64.66 -15.29 -1.02
C ARG A 19 64.20 -14.34 0.12
N ARG A 20 64.64 -14.61 1.36
CA ARG A 20 64.19 -14.02 2.65
C ARG A 20 65.02 -12.79 3.08
N GLY A 21 64.48 -11.97 4.00
CA GLY A 21 65.22 -10.94 4.76
C GLY A 21 64.49 -10.53 6.07
N HIS A 22 65.23 -10.12 7.12
CA HIS A 22 64.69 -9.85 8.48
C HIS A 22 65.08 -8.47 9.04
N GLY A 23 64.19 -7.89 9.86
CA GLY A 23 64.50 -6.88 10.90
C GLY A 23 63.70 -5.57 10.80
N ARG A 24 63.55 -4.76 11.86
CA ARG A 24 63.70 -4.95 13.33
C ARG A 24 63.22 -3.64 14.01
N ARG A 25 62.35 -3.70 15.05
CA ARG A 25 62.08 -2.68 16.12
C ARG A 25 61.97 -1.17 15.68
N GLY A 26 60.81 -0.51 15.75
CA GLY A 26 60.18 0.04 16.99
C GLY A 26 60.40 1.57 17.11
N PRO A 27 59.82 2.33 18.08
CA PRO A 27 58.93 1.93 19.18
C PRO A 27 57.62 2.74 19.36
N ARG A 28 56.72 2.19 20.19
CA ARG A 28 55.67 2.78 21.06
C ARG A 28 55.48 4.32 21.05
N GLY A 29 54.24 4.75 20.79
CA GLY A 29 53.64 5.97 21.37
C GLY A 29 52.58 5.61 22.42
N THR A 30 52.46 6.37 23.52
CA THR A 30 51.55 6.06 24.64
C THR A 30 50.45 7.11 24.77
N CYS A 31 49.17 6.71 24.64
CA CYS A 31 48.08 7.50 25.19
C CYS A 31 48.03 7.34 26.72
N ARG A 32 47.89 8.46 27.45
CA ARG A 32 47.53 8.47 28.86
C ARG A 32 46.18 9.16 29.03
N PHE A 33 45.38 8.65 29.95
CA PHE A 33 44.17 9.32 30.43
C PHE A 33 44.50 10.70 30.99
N ARG A 34 43.53 11.60 30.88
CA ARG A 34 43.33 12.66 31.85
C ARG A 34 41.83 12.86 32.04
N ASP A 35 41.34 12.61 33.24
CA ASP A 35 40.10 13.25 33.70
C ASP A 35 40.28 14.76 33.65
N ASP A 36 39.20 15.48 33.34
CA ASP A 36 38.89 16.68 34.08
C ASP A 36 37.37 16.81 34.27
N ARG A 37 36.94 17.17 35.48
CA ARG A 37 35.54 17.38 35.83
C ARG A 37 35.34 18.86 36.12
N SER A 38 34.55 19.55 35.30
CA SER A 38 34.07 20.90 35.63
C SER A 38 32.56 21.01 35.41
N GLU A 39 31.82 20.95 36.53
CA GLU A 39 30.43 21.39 36.59
C GLU A 39 30.39 22.92 36.57
N ARG A 40 29.49 23.50 35.76
CA ARG A 40 28.50 24.51 36.21
C ARG A 40 27.54 24.90 35.07
N PRO A 41 26.29 25.29 35.39
CA PRO A 41 25.28 25.60 34.40
C PRO A 41 25.43 27.02 33.82
N LEU A 42 24.97 27.20 32.58
CA LEU A 42 24.60 28.50 32.03
C LEU A 42 23.09 28.71 32.23
N ASP A 43 22.71 29.89 32.69
CA ASP A 43 21.35 30.26 33.03
C ASP A 43 20.98 31.61 32.39
N LEU A 44 19.67 31.83 32.18
CA LEU A 44 19.01 33.05 31.71
C LEU A 44 19.27 33.47 30.23
N PRO A 45 18.41 34.33 29.63
CA PRO A 45 17.13 34.87 30.15
C PRO A 45 15.90 34.59 29.25
N ARG A 46 14.76 34.34 29.89
CA ARG A 46 13.43 34.45 29.24
C ARG A 46 13.15 35.91 28.86
N ARG A 47 12.77 36.20 27.61
CA ARG A 47 12.09 37.45 27.26
C ARG A 47 10.57 37.26 27.21
N ARG A 48 9.85 38.06 28.01
CA ARG A 48 8.41 38.32 27.80
C ARG A 48 8.25 39.47 26.81
N HIS A 49 7.28 39.39 25.92
CA HIS A 49 6.63 40.58 25.38
C HIS A 49 5.11 40.51 25.66
N ARG A 50 4.53 41.67 25.98
CA ARG A 50 3.10 41.91 26.15
C ARG A 50 2.76 43.18 25.36
N GLY A 51 1.53 43.23 24.86
CA GLY A 51 1.03 44.32 24.02
C GLY A 51 0.93 43.90 22.56
N GLY A 52 -0.17 44.12 21.83
CA GLY A 52 -1.47 44.67 22.25
C GLY A 52 -1.97 45.74 21.28
N ALA A 53 -3.29 45.80 21.11
CA ALA A 53 -3.98 46.57 20.05
C ALA A 53 -3.74 45.99 18.63
N GLN A 54 -4.61 46.17 17.63
CA GLN A 54 -5.93 46.81 17.66
C GLN A 54 -6.90 46.16 16.66
N ALA A 55 -8.20 46.20 16.98
CA ALA A 55 -9.24 45.61 16.15
C ALA A 55 -9.57 46.45 14.90
N TRP A 56 -9.92 45.80 13.81
CA TRP A 56 -10.69 46.39 12.71
C TRP A 56 -11.99 45.61 12.48
N ARG A 57 -13.13 46.29 12.64
CA ARG A 57 -14.46 45.81 12.25
C ARG A 57 -15.00 46.72 11.16
N ARG A 58 -15.54 46.15 10.08
CA ARG A 58 -16.53 46.83 9.22
C ARG A 58 -17.68 45.87 8.88
N ARG A 59 -18.87 46.20 9.39
CA ARG A 59 -20.14 46.03 8.65
C ARG A 59 -20.28 47.26 7.72
N VAL A 60 -21.26 47.45 6.83
CA VAL A 60 -22.67 47.01 6.63
C VAL A 60 -23.01 47.29 5.14
N PRO A 61 -24.21 47.02 4.56
CA PRO A 61 -25.33 46.15 4.95
C PRO A 61 -25.57 45.07 3.84
N HIS A 62 -26.71 44.68 3.23
CA HIS A 62 -28.16 44.94 3.41
C HIS A 62 -29.08 43.85 2.78
N GLN A 63 -30.40 44.10 2.81
CA GLN A 63 -31.56 43.63 2.02
C GLN A 63 -31.45 42.39 1.09
N LEU A 64 -32.26 41.33 1.28
CA LEU A 64 -33.70 41.15 0.92
C LEU A 64 -33.94 41.10 -0.61
N SER A 65 -34.73 40.17 -1.17
CA SER A 65 -36.08 39.75 -0.74
C SER A 65 -36.44 38.29 -1.11
N ALA A 66 -37.67 37.84 -0.80
CA ALA A 66 -38.17 36.49 -1.07
C ALA A 66 -39.26 36.46 -2.17
N GLY A 67 -39.43 35.31 -2.82
CA GLY A 67 -40.49 35.06 -3.81
C GLY A 67 -40.95 33.59 -3.82
N ARG A 68 -42.27 33.37 -3.73
CA ARG A 68 -42.96 32.06 -3.83
C ARG A 68 -43.80 32.00 -5.13
N LEU A 69 -44.46 30.85 -5.32
CA LEU A 69 -45.58 30.53 -6.23
C LEU A 69 -45.12 29.78 -7.50
N LEU A 70 -45.42 28.48 -7.64
CA LEU A 70 -46.71 27.80 -7.91
C LEU A 70 -47.15 27.93 -9.39
N GLY A 71 -47.32 26.78 -10.07
CA GLY A 71 -47.87 26.69 -11.43
C GLY A 71 -47.74 25.28 -12.03
N GLY A 72 -48.79 24.45 -11.90
CA GLY A 72 -48.85 23.10 -12.47
C GLY A 72 -49.47 23.05 -13.89
N PRO A 73 -49.47 21.87 -14.55
CA PRO A 73 -49.78 21.69 -15.98
C PRO A 73 -51.28 21.36 -16.25
N PRO A 74 -51.73 21.30 -17.52
CA PRO A 74 -51.68 20.05 -18.32
C PRO A 74 -51.31 20.30 -19.82
N GLY A 75 -51.15 19.31 -20.72
CA GLY A 75 -51.12 17.84 -20.61
C GLY A 75 -51.45 17.14 -21.96
N ARG A 76 -51.40 15.79 -21.97
CA ARG A 76 -51.89 14.83 -23.00
C ARG A 76 -51.16 14.61 -24.35
N ASP A 77 -50.85 13.33 -24.58
CA ASP A 77 -51.16 12.47 -25.74
C ASP A 77 -50.84 12.90 -27.19
N ALA A 78 -49.90 12.17 -27.82
CA ALA A 78 -50.17 11.39 -29.06
C ALA A 78 -49.03 10.42 -29.44
N ARG A 79 -49.38 9.26 -30.03
CA ARG A 79 -48.49 8.40 -30.86
C ARG A 79 -49.16 8.11 -32.20
N PRO A 80 -48.43 8.22 -33.32
CA PRO A 80 -48.42 7.21 -34.39
C PRO A 80 -47.09 6.41 -34.33
N ARG A 81 -46.95 5.14 -34.71
CA ARG A 81 -47.26 4.43 -35.97
C ARG A 81 -46.57 5.04 -37.22
N ARG A 82 -46.08 4.27 -38.21
CA ARG A 82 -45.61 2.86 -38.32
C ARG A 82 -45.13 2.69 -39.78
N ASP A 83 -43.88 2.34 -40.04
CA ASP A 83 -43.37 1.96 -41.38
C ASP A 83 -42.19 0.98 -41.24
N GLY A 84 -41.77 0.21 -42.25
CA GLY A 84 -42.32 0.07 -43.62
C GLY A 84 -41.23 -0.26 -44.65
N GLY A 85 -41.14 -1.53 -45.09
CA GLY A 85 -40.08 -2.05 -45.99
C GLY A 85 -39.22 -3.11 -45.28
N GLN A 86 -39.19 -4.40 -45.66
CA GLN A 86 -38.86 -5.11 -46.92
C GLN A 86 -37.36 -5.41 -47.10
N ARG A 87 -37.06 -6.64 -47.55
CA ARG A 87 -35.71 -7.22 -47.72
C ARG A 87 -35.12 -6.90 -49.12
N PRO A 88 -33.81 -7.10 -49.34
CA PRO A 88 -33.45 -8.30 -50.12
C PRO A 88 -32.19 -9.08 -49.68
N ARG A 89 -32.30 -10.41 -49.81
CA ARG A 89 -31.36 -11.47 -50.25
C ARG A 89 -29.81 -11.37 -50.18
N ASP A 90 -29.27 -12.51 -49.73
CA ASP A 90 -28.14 -13.32 -50.27
C ASP A 90 -26.67 -12.85 -50.19
N SER A 91 -25.88 -13.57 -49.38
CA SER A 91 -24.40 -13.77 -49.44
C SER A 91 -23.97 -14.86 -48.41
N PRO A 92 -22.78 -15.51 -48.51
CA PRO A 92 -22.76 -16.95 -48.82
C PRO A 92 -22.26 -17.90 -47.71
N LEU A 93 -22.29 -19.20 -48.00
CA LEU A 93 -21.78 -20.29 -47.15
C LEU A 93 -20.24 -20.25 -47.01
N PRO A 94 -19.69 -20.56 -45.81
CA PRO A 94 -18.25 -20.77 -45.62
C PRO A 94 -17.79 -22.17 -46.08
N PRO A 95 -16.51 -22.37 -46.41
CA PRO A 95 -15.97 -23.67 -46.85
C PRO A 95 -15.78 -24.66 -45.67
N PRO A 96 -15.84 -25.98 -45.93
CA PRO A 96 -15.66 -27.00 -44.91
C PRO A 96 -14.18 -27.30 -44.63
N GLY A 97 -13.74 -27.35 -43.37
CA GLY A 97 -12.39 -27.85 -43.07
C GLY A 97 -11.70 -27.49 -41.75
N LEU A 98 -12.39 -27.49 -40.60
CA LEU A 98 -11.71 -27.54 -39.29
C LEU A 98 -12.45 -28.50 -38.35
N ARG A 99 -11.71 -29.33 -37.61
CA ARG A 99 -12.29 -30.35 -36.72
C ARG A 99 -12.82 -29.70 -35.44
N SER A 100 -14.09 -29.88 -35.14
CA SER A 100 -14.67 -29.52 -33.85
C SER A 100 -14.14 -30.44 -32.74
N VAL A 101 -13.29 -29.91 -31.88
CA VAL A 101 -13.13 -30.48 -30.53
C VAL A 101 -14.43 -30.19 -29.79
N ALA A 102 -15.07 -31.23 -29.25
CA ALA A 102 -16.34 -31.07 -28.55
C ALA A 102 -16.13 -30.26 -27.26
N ARG A 103 -16.61 -29.01 -27.23
CA ARG A 103 -16.81 -28.30 -25.97
C ARG A 103 -17.85 -29.07 -25.15
N ALA A 104 -17.49 -29.46 -23.93
CA ALA A 104 -18.48 -29.86 -22.94
C ALA A 104 -19.49 -28.73 -22.73
N PRO A 105 -20.76 -29.02 -22.43
CA PRO A 105 -21.74 -27.98 -22.16
C PRO A 105 -21.31 -27.20 -20.91
N ALA A 106 -20.97 -25.93 -21.09
CA ALA A 106 -20.78 -25.02 -19.97
C ALA A 106 -22.13 -24.85 -19.27
N VAL A 107 -22.28 -25.51 -18.12
CA VAL A 107 -23.38 -25.22 -17.20
C VAL A 107 -23.17 -23.78 -16.74
N ARG A 108 -24.00 -22.85 -17.24
CA ARG A 108 -24.10 -21.53 -16.64
C ARG A 108 -24.50 -21.74 -15.19
N ALA A 109 -23.61 -21.40 -14.26
CA ALA A 109 -24.03 -21.17 -12.88
C ALA A 109 -25.14 -20.12 -12.90
N GLU A 110 -26.17 -20.31 -12.06
CA GLU A 110 -27.19 -19.28 -11.90
C GLU A 110 -26.49 -18.01 -11.37
N ALA A 111 -26.74 -16.87 -12.01
CA ALA A 111 -26.05 -15.64 -11.68
C ALA A 111 -26.45 -15.19 -10.27
N VAL A 112 -25.54 -15.39 -9.31
CA VAL A 112 -25.74 -14.97 -7.92
C VAL A 112 -25.79 -13.45 -7.90
N VAL A 113 -26.93 -12.91 -7.49
CA VAL A 113 -27.15 -11.46 -7.34
C VAL A 113 -26.23 -10.96 -6.22
N GLY A 114 -25.54 -9.84 -6.42
CA GLY A 114 -24.60 -9.29 -5.44
C GLY A 114 -23.12 -9.66 -5.65
N GLN A 115 -22.74 -10.22 -6.80
CA GLN A 115 -21.32 -10.42 -7.12
C GLN A 115 -20.56 -9.09 -7.25
N ILE A 116 -19.39 -9.01 -6.63
CA ILE A 116 -18.51 -7.83 -6.60
C ILE A 116 -17.19 -8.14 -7.33
N LEU A 117 -16.69 -7.20 -8.13
CA LEU A 117 -15.31 -7.23 -8.62
C LEU A 117 -14.44 -6.38 -7.71
N ALA A 118 -13.48 -7.00 -7.02
CA ALA A 118 -12.38 -6.30 -6.39
C ALA A 118 -11.18 -6.20 -7.33
N ILE A 119 -10.58 -5.02 -7.39
CA ILE A 119 -9.31 -4.72 -8.05
C ILE A 119 -8.33 -4.34 -6.94
N ASP A 120 -7.21 -5.05 -6.81
CA ASP A 120 -6.08 -4.70 -5.95
C ASP A 120 -4.86 -4.36 -6.81
N GLN A 121 -4.62 -3.06 -7.01
CA GLN A 121 -3.51 -2.57 -7.81
C GLN A 121 -2.24 -2.47 -6.94
N GLY A 122 -1.53 -3.59 -6.79
CA GLY A 122 -0.28 -3.68 -6.03
C GLY A 122 0.96 -3.16 -6.76
N THR A 123 2.07 -3.00 -6.04
CA THR A 123 3.32 -2.42 -6.58
C THR A 123 4.10 -3.35 -7.53
N THR A 124 3.88 -4.67 -7.50
CA THR A 124 4.54 -5.64 -8.42
C THR A 124 3.58 -6.31 -9.40
N GLY A 125 2.28 -6.13 -9.21
CA GLY A 125 1.23 -6.81 -9.95
C GLY A 125 -0.15 -6.38 -9.45
N THR A 126 -1.15 -6.62 -10.28
CA THR A 126 -2.55 -6.33 -9.99
C THR A 126 -3.31 -7.64 -9.84
N THR A 127 -3.99 -7.82 -8.72
CA THR A 127 -4.88 -8.97 -8.44
C THR A 127 -6.33 -8.53 -8.61
N CYS A 128 -7.14 -9.31 -9.32
CA CYS A 128 -8.58 -9.09 -9.40
C CYS A 128 -9.33 -10.33 -8.88
N LEU A 129 -10.35 -10.11 -8.06
CA LEU A 129 -11.23 -11.17 -7.54
C LEU A 129 -12.68 -10.88 -7.88
N VAL A 130 -13.41 -11.89 -8.37
CA VAL A 130 -14.88 -11.90 -8.32
C VAL A 130 -15.29 -12.56 -7.01
N VAL A 131 -16.09 -11.88 -6.19
CA VAL A 131 -16.52 -12.32 -4.85
C VAL A 131 -18.04 -12.36 -4.81
N ASP A 132 -18.62 -13.43 -4.24
CA ASP A 132 -20.08 -13.56 -4.04
C ASP A 132 -20.56 -13.02 -2.67
N PRO A 133 -21.88 -12.92 -2.40
CA PRO A 133 -22.42 -12.43 -1.14
C PRO A 133 -22.04 -13.24 0.12
N HIS A 134 -21.39 -14.40 -0.01
CA HIS A 134 -20.87 -15.19 1.11
C HIS A 134 -19.35 -15.00 1.28
N LEU A 135 -18.81 -13.89 0.74
CA LEU A 135 -17.38 -13.56 0.66
C LEU A 135 -16.53 -14.66 -0.02
N ALA A 136 -17.15 -15.55 -0.80
CA ALA A 136 -16.44 -16.62 -1.48
C ALA A 136 -15.87 -16.11 -2.82
N VAL A 137 -14.56 -16.31 -3.01
CA VAL A 137 -13.88 -16.03 -4.28
C VAL A 137 -14.42 -17.00 -5.36
N ARG A 138 -15.01 -16.43 -6.41
CA ARG A 138 -15.63 -17.15 -7.54
C ARG A 138 -14.72 -17.26 -8.74
N GLY A 139 -13.87 -16.26 -8.94
CA GLY A 139 -12.81 -16.26 -9.93
C GLY A 139 -11.69 -15.33 -9.52
N ARG A 140 -10.46 -15.66 -9.92
CA ARG A 140 -9.24 -14.89 -9.62
C ARG A 140 -8.48 -14.64 -10.93
N GLY A 141 -7.89 -13.45 -11.05
CA GLY A 141 -6.99 -13.11 -12.13
C GLY A 141 -5.83 -12.25 -11.66
N TYR A 142 -4.70 -12.30 -12.36
CA TYR A 142 -3.46 -11.62 -11.96
C TYR A 142 -2.65 -11.16 -13.17
N ALA A 143 -2.11 -9.95 -13.09
CA ALA A 143 -1.20 -9.40 -14.11
C ALA A 143 0.01 -8.75 -13.44
N GLU A 144 1.22 -9.07 -13.91
CA GLU A 144 2.45 -8.41 -13.43
C GLU A 144 2.50 -6.95 -13.86
N VAL A 145 3.11 -6.10 -13.03
CA VAL A 145 3.32 -4.68 -13.30
C VAL A 145 4.83 -4.40 -13.38
N PRO A 146 5.35 -3.94 -14.54
CA PRO A 146 6.76 -3.62 -14.67
C PRO A 146 7.20 -2.51 -13.71
N GLN A 147 8.45 -2.59 -13.25
CA GLN A 147 9.10 -1.55 -12.44
C GLN A 147 10.33 -1.02 -13.15
N TYR A 148 10.50 0.30 -13.13
CA TYR A 148 11.61 1.00 -13.76
C TYR A 148 12.49 1.64 -12.68
N PHE A 149 13.81 1.50 -12.83
CA PHE A 149 14.81 2.02 -11.90
C PHE A 149 15.80 2.94 -12.63
N PRO A 150 15.44 4.20 -12.97
CA PRO A 150 16.28 5.06 -13.80
C PRO A 150 17.62 5.43 -13.16
N ARG A 151 17.67 5.43 -11.83
CA ARG A 151 18.83 5.76 -10.98
C ARG A 151 18.75 4.95 -9.67
N PRO A 152 19.86 4.74 -8.94
CA PRO A 152 19.82 4.13 -7.62
C PRO A 152 18.85 4.88 -6.68
N GLY A 153 17.94 4.14 -6.04
CA GLY A 153 16.91 4.70 -5.16
C GLY A 153 15.76 5.43 -5.86
N TRP A 154 15.69 5.41 -7.20
CA TRP A 154 14.54 5.90 -7.97
C TRP A 154 13.69 4.69 -8.41
N VAL A 155 12.37 4.79 -8.26
CA VAL A 155 11.42 3.71 -8.57
C VAL A 155 10.20 4.30 -9.29
N GLU A 156 9.95 3.84 -10.50
CA GLU A 156 8.93 4.37 -11.41
C GLU A 156 8.08 3.28 -12.06
N GLN A 157 6.85 3.61 -12.42
CA GLN A 157 5.92 2.76 -13.17
C GLN A 157 5.24 3.55 -14.29
N GLU A 158 4.87 2.90 -15.40
CA GLU A 158 4.12 3.56 -16.47
C GLU A 158 2.61 3.55 -16.15
N PRO A 159 1.92 4.70 -16.03
CA PRO A 159 0.51 4.73 -15.61
C PRO A 159 -0.45 3.99 -16.54
N GLU A 160 -0.11 3.84 -17.82
CA GLU A 160 -0.86 3.01 -18.77
C GLU A 160 -0.64 1.51 -18.53
N GLU A 161 0.57 1.06 -18.15
CA GLU A 161 0.84 -0.35 -17.78
C GLU A 161 0.06 -0.74 -16.51
N LEU A 162 -0.12 0.19 -15.56
CA LEU A 162 -1.01 -0.01 -14.40
C LEU A 162 -2.45 -0.30 -14.86
N TRP A 163 -2.95 0.47 -15.83
CA TRP A 163 -4.32 0.31 -16.35
C TRP A 163 -4.49 -0.97 -17.19
N ASP A 164 -3.53 -1.28 -18.06
CA ASP A 164 -3.54 -2.52 -18.84
C ASP A 164 -3.48 -3.77 -17.94
N SER A 165 -2.75 -3.70 -16.81
CA SER A 165 -2.74 -4.79 -15.81
C SER A 165 -4.10 -5.00 -15.14
N VAL A 166 -4.85 -3.92 -14.85
CA VAL A 166 -6.22 -4.00 -14.31
C VAL A 166 -7.16 -4.63 -15.32
N LEU A 167 -7.06 -4.25 -16.60
CA LEU A 167 -7.86 -4.85 -17.66
C LEU A 167 -7.54 -6.35 -17.84
N ALA A 168 -6.27 -6.74 -17.84
CA ALA A 168 -5.86 -8.13 -17.97
C ALA A 168 -6.35 -8.99 -16.79
N ALA A 169 -6.06 -8.58 -15.55
CA ALA A 169 -6.44 -9.32 -14.35
C ALA A 169 -7.97 -9.40 -14.17
N ALA A 170 -8.71 -8.33 -14.47
CA ALA A 170 -10.17 -8.35 -14.36
C ALA A 170 -10.83 -9.22 -15.45
N ALA A 171 -10.30 -9.24 -16.68
CA ALA A 171 -10.79 -10.12 -17.73
C ALA A 171 -10.56 -11.60 -17.41
N GLU A 172 -9.41 -11.94 -16.79
CA GLU A 172 -9.13 -13.29 -16.29
C GLU A 172 -10.06 -13.67 -15.13
N ALA A 173 -10.23 -12.81 -14.12
CA ALA A 173 -11.10 -13.08 -12.97
C ALA A 173 -12.57 -13.31 -13.37
N LEU A 174 -13.09 -12.55 -14.35
CA LEU A 174 -14.43 -12.75 -14.91
C LEU A 174 -14.55 -14.07 -15.68
N ALA A 175 -13.51 -14.44 -16.45
CA ALA A 175 -13.49 -15.69 -17.20
C ALA A 175 -13.39 -16.94 -16.30
N ASP A 176 -12.60 -16.87 -15.23
CA ASP A 176 -12.46 -17.92 -14.21
C ASP A 176 -13.78 -18.11 -13.43
N ALA A 177 -14.45 -17.01 -13.07
CA ALA A 177 -15.80 -17.03 -12.47
C ALA A 177 -16.91 -17.50 -13.44
N GLY A 178 -16.64 -17.49 -14.76
CA GLY A 178 -17.60 -17.88 -15.80
C GLY A 178 -18.73 -16.88 -16.06
N ILE A 179 -18.53 -15.59 -15.73
CA ILE A 179 -19.52 -14.52 -15.84
C ILE A 179 -19.09 -13.40 -16.80
N GLU A 180 -20.00 -12.50 -17.17
CA GLU A 180 -19.67 -11.27 -17.90
C GLU A 180 -19.78 -10.04 -16.97
N ALA A 181 -19.12 -8.92 -17.31
CA ALA A 181 -19.09 -7.73 -16.46
C ALA A 181 -20.49 -7.16 -16.13
N ARG A 182 -21.48 -7.38 -16.99
CA ARG A 182 -22.90 -7.01 -16.76
C ARG A 182 -23.61 -7.84 -15.68
N ASP A 183 -22.99 -8.92 -15.21
CA ASP A 183 -23.50 -9.80 -14.16
C ASP A 183 -22.90 -9.39 -12.77
N LEU A 184 -22.01 -8.40 -12.73
CA LEU A 184 -21.50 -7.75 -11.51
C LEU A 184 -22.51 -6.73 -10.96
N THR A 185 -22.45 -6.50 -9.64
CA THR A 185 -23.26 -5.52 -8.91
C THR A 185 -22.50 -4.21 -8.65
N ALA A 186 -21.21 -4.28 -8.33
CA ALA A 186 -20.33 -3.12 -8.15
C ALA A 186 -18.84 -3.49 -8.29
N ILE A 187 -18.00 -2.45 -8.36
CA ILE A 187 -16.54 -2.52 -8.35
C ILE A 187 -15.99 -1.97 -7.02
N GLY A 188 -15.00 -2.65 -6.44
CA GLY A 188 -14.18 -2.16 -5.33
C GLY A 188 -12.72 -1.99 -5.77
N ILE A 189 -12.07 -0.92 -5.29
CA ILE A 189 -10.68 -0.60 -5.61
C ILE A 189 -9.84 -0.57 -4.33
N ALA A 190 -8.81 -1.40 -4.30
CA ALA A 190 -7.63 -1.25 -3.47
C ALA A 190 -6.42 -0.89 -4.35
N ASN A 191 -5.46 -0.18 -3.78
CA ASN A 191 -4.28 0.28 -4.51
C ASN A 191 -3.07 0.49 -3.60
N GLN A 192 -1.89 0.28 -4.15
CA GLN A 192 -0.65 0.79 -3.56
C GLN A 192 -0.80 2.28 -3.23
N ARG A 193 -0.55 2.61 -1.97
CA ARG A 193 -0.66 3.97 -1.44
C ARG A 193 0.56 4.81 -1.83
N GLU A 194 0.47 6.12 -1.57
CA GLU A 194 1.48 7.16 -1.79
C GLU A 194 2.00 7.38 -3.23
N THR A 195 1.99 6.37 -4.12
CA THR A 195 2.46 6.42 -5.51
C THR A 195 1.77 7.52 -6.29
N THR A 196 2.55 8.48 -6.80
CA THR A 196 2.08 9.76 -7.34
C THR A 196 2.01 9.73 -8.86
N ILE A 197 0.84 10.08 -9.43
CA ILE A 197 0.60 10.21 -10.87
C ILE A 197 0.14 11.64 -11.16
N VAL A 198 0.60 12.22 -12.28
CA VAL A 198 0.15 13.53 -12.80
C VAL A 198 -0.16 13.41 -14.28
N TRP A 199 -1.31 13.90 -14.73
CA TRP A 199 -1.78 13.79 -16.11
C TRP A 199 -2.45 15.06 -16.65
N GLU A 200 -2.50 15.20 -17.97
CA GLU A 200 -3.30 16.24 -18.66
C GLU A 200 -4.80 15.90 -18.54
N ARG A 201 -5.62 16.78 -17.97
CA ARG A 201 -7.08 16.60 -17.92
C ARG A 201 -7.72 16.50 -19.31
N ARG A 202 -7.12 17.14 -20.32
CA ARG A 202 -7.64 17.19 -21.71
C ARG A 202 -7.41 15.90 -22.51
N THR A 203 -6.34 15.17 -22.24
CA THR A 203 -5.97 13.97 -23.02
C THR A 203 -5.97 12.69 -22.20
N GLY A 204 -6.07 12.79 -20.86
CA GLY A 204 -5.92 11.67 -19.95
C GLY A 204 -4.52 11.05 -19.95
N ARG A 205 -3.51 11.69 -20.58
CA ARG A 205 -2.14 11.17 -20.66
C ARG A 205 -1.32 11.64 -19.47
N ALA A 206 -0.59 10.72 -18.86
CA ALA A 206 0.39 11.05 -17.83
C ALA A 206 1.52 11.94 -18.41
N VAL A 207 1.96 12.93 -17.64
CA VAL A 207 3.02 13.89 -18.05
C VAL A 207 4.43 13.40 -17.70
N HIS A 208 4.50 12.33 -16.91
CA HIS A 208 5.67 11.60 -16.45
C HIS A 208 5.20 10.21 -16.01
N ARG A 209 6.14 9.28 -15.81
CA ARG A 209 5.87 8.03 -15.09
C ARG A 209 5.38 8.28 -13.67
N ALA A 210 4.60 7.34 -13.14
CA ALA A 210 4.25 7.31 -11.72
C ALA A 210 5.53 7.23 -10.89
N ILE A 211 5.65 8.09 -9.87
CA ILE A 211 6.75 8.01 -8.90
C ILE A 211 6.25 7.15 -7.74
N VAL A 212 6.84 5.96 -7.60
CA VAL A 212 6.38 4.93 -6.67
C VAL A 212 6.68 5.33 -5.22
N TRP A 213 5.89 4.85 -4.28
CA TRP A 213 6.08 5.07 -2.84
C TRP A 213 7.50 4.73 -2.31
N GLN A 214 8.18 3.79 -2.98
CA GLN A 214 9.55 3.36 -2.66
C GLN A 214 10.65 4.38 -3.06
N ASP A 215 10.31 5.37 -3.89
CA ASP A 215 11.25 6.32 -4.45
C ASP A 215 11.85 7.25 -3.38
N ARG A 216 13.17 7.47 -3.44
CA ARG A 216 13.93 8.29 -2.49
C ARG A 216 14.44 9.61 -3.09
N ARG A 217 14.03 10.01 -4.31
CA ARG A 217 14.58 11.20 -5.00
C ARG A 217 14.38 12.51 -4.23
N THR A 218 13.34 12.59 -3.41
CA THR A 218 13.00 13.76 -2.59
C THR A 218 13.52 13.67 -1.15
N ALA A 219 14.38 12.70 -0.83
CA ALA A 219 14.94 12.51 0.52
C ALA A 219 15.70 13.73 1.06
N GLU A 220 16.31 14.53 0.20
CA GLU A 220 17.01 15.76 0.59
C GLU A 220 16.02 16.85 1.03
N ARG A 221 15.02 17.14 0.18
CA ARG A 221 13.91 18.06 0.48
C ARG A 221 13.21 17.72 1.79
N CYS A 222 13.03 16.44 2.09
CA CYS A 222 12.41 15.99 3.35
C CYS A 222 13.19 16.38 4.62
N ARG A 223 14.49 16.69 4.54
CA ARG A 223 15.29 17.16 5.69
C ARG A 223 14.94 18.59 6.13
N GLU A 224 14.31 19.36 5.25
CA GLU A 224 13.98 20.78 5.44
C GLU A 224 12.57 20.99 6.00
N LEU A 225 11.72 19.95 5.94
CA LEU A 225 10.29 20.08 6.19
C LEU A 225 9.95 20.25 7.70
N PRO A 226 8.95 21.07 8.04
CA PRO A 226 8.54 21.33 9.43
C PRO A 226 7.82 20.12 10.02
N ARG A 227 8.61 19.19 10.60
CA ARG A 227 8.14 17.92 11.21
C ARG A 227 6.88 18.08 12.05
N ASP A 228 6.84 19.05 12.94
CA ASP A 228 5.77 19.19 13.94
C ASP A 228 4.45 19.64 13.30
N LEU A 229 4.50 20.52 12.29
CA LEU A 229 3.33 20.93 11.50
C LEU A 229 2.77 19.74 10.71
N LEU A 230 3.65 19.00 10.02
CA LEU A 230 3.23 17.82 9.26
C LEU A 230 2.60 16.77 10.18
N ARG A 231 3.19 16.53 11.36
CA ARG A 231 2.62 15.59 12.35
C ARG A 231 1.25 16.05 12.86
N ASP A 232 1.06 17.32 13.23
CA ASP A 232 -0.21 17.83 13.77
C ASP A 232 -1.36 17.82 12.75
N ARG A 233 -1.11 18.19 11.49
CA ARG A 233 -2.11 18.16 10.41
C ARG A 233 -2.39 16.75 9.91
N THR A 234 -1.33 16.01 9.55
CA THR A 234 -1.44 14.81 8.70
C THR A 234 -1.24 13.50 9.45
N GLY A 235 -0.70 13.52 10.67
CA GLY A 235 -0.27 12.32 11.39
C GLY A 235 1.01 11.66 10.88
N LEU A 236 1.55 12.11 9.74
CA LEU A 236 2.71 11.53 9.04
C LEU A 236 4.04 12.22 9.42
N VAL A 237 5.15 11.65 8.96
CA VAL A 237 6.52 12.17 9.16
C VAL A 237 7.10 12.74 7.85
N PRO A 238 8.06 13.68 7.91
CA PRO A 238 8.80 14.12 6.72
C PRO A 238 9.76 13.03 6.23
N ASP A 239 9.31 12.22 5.28
CA ASP A 239 10.06 11.19 4.58
C ASP A 239 9.54 11.10 3.12
N PRO A 240 10.40 10.82 2.11
CA PRO A 240 9.99 10.76 0.70
C PRO A 240 9.04 9.59 0.38
N TYR A 241 8.69 8.74 1.35
CA TYR A 241 7.61 7.74 1.22
C TYR A 241 6.28 8.37 0.72
N PHE A 242 5.91 9.56 1.20
CA PHE A 242 4.60 10.19 0.93
C PHE A 242 4.51 11.00 -0.38
N SER A 243 3.30 11.38 -0.79
CA SER A 243 3.03 11.93 -2.14
C SER A 243 3.47 13.38 -2.35
N ALA A 244 3.38 14.26 -1.34
CA ALA A 244 3.52 15.71 -1.48
C ALA A 244 4.83 16.13 -2.18
N THR A 245 5.97 15.62 -1.71
CA THR A 245 7.27 15.97 -2.32
C THR A 245 7.44 15.39 -3.72
N LYS A 246 6.81 14.25 -4.03
CA LYS A 246 6.78 13.70 -5.40
C LYS A 246 6.00 14.63 -6.34
N LEU A 247 4.90 15.20 -5.85
CA LEU A 247 4.07 16.15 -6.60
C LEU A 247 4.78 17.51 -6.78
N GLU A 248 5.36 18.05 -5.71
CA GLU A 248 6.27 19.22 -5.73
C GLU A 248 7.38 19.03 -6.80
N TRP A 249 8.05 17.88 -6.81
CA TRP A 249 9.06 17.53 -7.82
C TRP A 249 8.49 17.48 -9.24
N LEU A 250 7.34 16.82 -9.46
CA LEU A 250 6.69 16.71 -10.78
C LEU A 250 6.20 18.05 -11.33
N LEU A 251 5.79 18.99 -10.47
CA LEU A 251 5.32 20.32 -10.84
C LEU A 251 6.44 21.37 -10.97
N SER A 252 7.61 21.14 -10.36
CA SER A 252 8.72 22.12 -10.29
C SER A 252 9.19 22.73 -11.64
N GLU A 253 8.99 22.02 -12.76
CA GLU A 253 9.35 22.47 -14.12
C GLU A 253 8.11 22.58 -15.05
N ARG A 254 6.89 22.71 -14.50
CA ARG A 254 5.63 22.63 -15.27
C ARG A 254 4.62 23.70 -14.87
N GLU A 255 3.93 24.22 -15.89
CA GLU A 255 2.67 24.95 -15.71
C GLU A 255 1.58 23.99 -15.19
N PRO A 256 1.00 24.20 -13.98
CA PRO A 256 0.00 23.29 -13.43
C PRO A 256 -1.37 23.37 -14.12
N ALA A 257 -1.61 24.43 -14.90
CA ALA A 257 -2.91 24.73 -15.51
C ALA A 257 -3.38 23.61 -16.46
N GLY A 258 -4.49 22.96 -16.11
CA GLY A 258 -5.05 21.85 -16.89
C GLY A 258 -4.47 20.48 -16.56
N LEU A 259 -3.58 20.38 -15.57
CA LEU A 259 -3.13 19.10 -15.01
C LEU A 259 -4.10 18.59 -13.92
N ALA A 260 -3.97 17.29 -13.64
CA ALA A 260 -4.55 16.61 -12.48
C ALA A 260 -3.48 15.76 -11.81
N PHE A 261 -3.52 15.70 -10.49
CA PHE A 261 -2.76 14.79 -9.63
C PHE A 261 -3.68 13.69 -9.11
N GLY A 262 -3.13 12.52 -8.85
CA GLY A 262 -3.78 11.50 -8.04
C GLY A 262 -2.80 10.47 -7.50
N THR A 263 -3.20 9.83 -6.40
CA THR A 263 -2.80 8.47 -6.08
C THR A 263 -3.45 7.48 -7.07
N VAL A 264 -3.05 6.21 -7.01
CA VAL A 264 -3.43 5.19 -8.01
C VAL A 264 -4.94 4.97 -8.08
N ASP A 265 -5.68 5.01 -6.96
CA ASP A 265 -7.14 4.99 -6.93
C ASP A 265 -7.77 6.07 -7.83
N SER A 266 -7.27 7.30 -7.71
CA SER A 266 -7.80 8.46 -8.42
C SER A 266 -7.54 8.38 -9.93
N TRP A 267 -6.37 7.83 -10.30
CA TRP A 267 -6.06 7.49 -11.68
C TRP A 267 -6.96 6.37 -12.22
N LEU A 268 -7.17 5.30 -11.47
CA LEU A 268 -8.05 4.20 -11.89
C LEU A 268 -9.50 4.66 -12.06
N VAL A 269 -10.03 5.49 -11.14
CA VAL A 269 -11.35 6.12 -11.30
C VAL A 269 -11.41 7.04 -12.52
N TRP A 270 -10.36 7.82 -12.77
CA TRP A 270 -10.27 8.65 -13.98
C TRP A 270 -10.35 7.80 -15.27
N LYS A 271 -9.65 6.65 -15.32
CA LYS A 271 -9.69 5.72 -16.46
C LYS A 271 -11.06 5.03 -16.60
N LEU A 272 -11.60 4.51 -15.49
CA LEU A 272 -12.92 3.85 -15.39
C LEU A 272 -14.10 4.76 -15.79
N THR A 273 -13.96 6.07 -15.62
CA THR A 273 -14.98 7.07 -15.96
C THR A 273 -14.69 7.82 -17.26
N GLY A 274 -13.71 7.37 -18.06
CA GLY A 274 -13.34 8.01 -19.33
C GLY A 274 -12.87 9.47 -19.20
N GLY A 275 -12.37 9.85 -18.03
CA GLY A 275 -12.00 11.22 -17.68
C GLY A 275 -13.14 12.12 -17.19
N ALA A 276 -14.32 11.55 -16.89
CA ALA A 276 -15.47 12.33 -16.40
C ALA A 276 -15.39 12.67 -14.90
N VAL A 277 -14.71 11.85 -14.08
CA VAL A 277 -14.66 12.04 -12.61
C VAL A 277 -13.23 11.97 -12.09
N HIS A 278 -12.92 12.85 -11.12
CA HIS A 278 -11.60 12.97 -10.48
C HIS A 278 -11.78 13.05 -8.96
N VAL A 279 -11.71 11.88 -8.30
CA VAL A 279 -11.93 11.72 -6.84
C VAL A 279 -10.84 10.85 -6.22
N THR A 280 -10.70 10.89 -4.90
CA THR A 280 -9.90 9.95 -4.09
C THR A 280 -10.60 9.72 -2.76
N ASP A 281 -10.40 8.56 -2.13
CA ASP A 281 -10.98 8.29 -0.81
C ASP A 281 -10.17 8.93 0.34
N VAL A 282 -10.81 9.09 1.50
CA VAL A 282 -10.16 9.63 2.71
C VAL A 282 -8.92 8.84 3.16
N SER A 283 -8.85 7.52 2.94
CA SER A 283 -7.72 6.69 3.36
C SER A 283 -6.50 6.88 2.46
N ASN A 284 -6.68 7.04 1.14
CA ASN A 284 -5.62 7.46 0.21
C ASN A 284 -5.21 8.92 0.42
N ALA A 285 -6.17 9.84 0.57
CA ALA A 285 -5.90 11.26 0.81
C ALA A 285 -5.05 11.48 2.08
N ALA A 286 -5.32 10.72 3.15
CA ALA A 286 -4.56 10.71 4.40
C ALA A 286 -3.10 10.20 4.27
N ARG A 287 -2.64 9.79 3.07
CA ARG A 287 -1.26 9.39 2.78
C ARG A 287 -0.45 10.44 2.02
N THR A 288 -1.10 11.53 1.61
CA THR A 288 -0.52 12.47 0.64
C THR A 288 0.51 13.44 1.21
N LEU A 289 0.56 13.65 2.54
CA LEU A 289 1.15 14.82 3.20
C LEU A 289 0.46 16.18 2.88
N LEU A 290 -0.73 16.18 2.25
CA LEU A 290 -1.47 17.41 1.86
C LEU A 290 -2.86 17.55 2.52
N PHE A 291 -3.25 16.60 3.37
CA PHE A 291 -4.61 16.43 3.88
C PHE A 291 -4.64 16.49 5.41
N ASP A 292 -5.52 17.31 5.98
CA ASP A 292 -5.71 17.41 7.44
C ASP A 292 -6.66 16.32 7.94
N LEU A 293 -6.16 15.46 8.85
CA LEU A 293 -6.89 14.32 9.37
C LEU A 293 -8.13 14.70 10.19
N ARG A 294 -8.17 15.88 10.80
CA ARG A 294 -9.22 16.33 11.72
C ARG A 294 -10.32 17.13 10.99
N ARG A 295 -9.94 17.89 9.96
CA ARG A 295 -10.83 18.68 9.09
C ARG A 295 -11.40 17.85 7.93
N LEU A 296 -10.71 16.77 7.54
CA LEU A 296 -11.06 15.88 6.42
C LEU A 296 -11.03 16.57 5.03
N GLU A 297 -10.09 17.48 4.85
CA GLU A 297 -9.92 18.25 3.61
C GLU A 297 -8.44 18.50 3.28
N TRP A 298 -8.16 18.91 2.04
CA TRP A 298 -6.85 19.44 1.64
C TRP A 298 -6.54 20.70 2.46
N ASP A 299 -5.36 20.76 3.06
CA ASP A 299 -4.99 21.85 3.97
C ASP A 299 -4.13 22.92 3.29
N ASP A 300 -4.63 24.15 3.24
CA ASP A 300 -4.02 25.22 2.45
C ASP A 300 -2.61 25.64 2.94
N GLU A 301 -2.29 25.45 4.23
CA GLU A 301 -0.93 25.69 4.78
C GLU A 301 0.07 24.67 4.24
N LEU A 302 -0.37 23.42 4.06
CA LEU A 302 0.42 22.37 3.42
C LEU A 302 0.51 22.55 1.89
N LEU A 303 -0.58 22.98 1.25
CA LEU A 303 -0.57 23.28 -0.19
C LEU A 303 0.43 24.40 -0.53
N GLU A 304 0.48 25.47 0.28
CA GLU A 304 1.47 26.53 0.13
C GLU A 304 2.91 26.02 0.38
N LEU A 305 3.14 25.22 1.42
CA LEU A 305 4.45 24.64 1.78
C LEU A 305 5.09 23.79 0.66
N PHE A 306 4.28 23.08 -0.13
CA PHE A 306 4.73 22.23 -1.24
C PHE A 306 4.49 22.86 -2.63
N GLY A 307 3.98 24.09 -2.71
CA GLY A 307 3.69 24.78 -3.97
C GLY A 307 2.62 24.10 -4.84
N VAL A 308 1.66 23.39 -4.22
CA VAL A 308 0.66 22.57 -4.92
C VAL A 308 -0.66 23.35 -5.12
N PRO A 309 -1.07 23.67 -6.36
CA PRO A 309 -2.33 24.38 -6.59
C PRO A 309 -3.55 23.49 -6.31
N ARG A 310 -4.56 24.02 -5.61
CA ARG A 310 -5.73 23.24 -5.15
C ARG A 310 -6.54 22.65 -6.32
N GLU A 311 -6.47 23.24 -7.51
CA GLU A 311 -7.14 22.78 -8.73
C GLU A 311 -6.52 21.53 -9.40
N VAL A 312 -5.30 21.12 -9.04
CA VAL A 312 -4.76 19.82 -9.52
C VAL A 312 -5.26 18.65 -8.68
N LEU A 313 -5.85 18.90 -7.50
CA LEU A 313 -6.22 17.86 -6.54
C LEU A 313 -7.57 17.20 -6.88
N PRO A 314 -7.76 15.92 -6.53
CA PRO A 314 -9.06 15.25 -6.63
C PRO A 314 -10.05 15.73 -5.55
N ALA A 315 -11.35 15.54 -5.80
CA ALA A 315 -12.36 15.70 -4.76
C ALA A 315 -12.35 14.51 -3.79
N ILE A 316 -12.52 14.78 -2.49
CA ILE A 316 -12.50 13.76 -1.43
C ILE A 316 -13.86 13.05 -1.37
N VAL A 317 -13.86 11.72 -1.34
CA VAL A 317 -15.05 10.88 -1.14
C VAL A 317 -14.89 9.94 0.07
N PRO A 318 -15.98 9.40 0.63
CA PRO A 318 -15.91 8.29 1.59
C PRO A 318 -15.31 7.03 0.93
N SER A 319 -14.83 6.10 1.75
CA SER A 319 -14.25 4.82 1.31
C SER A 319 -15.30 3.79 0.88
N ALA A 320 -16.58 4.01 1.20
CA ALA A 320 -17.71 3.20 0.75
C ALA A 320 -18.97 4.05 0.47
N GLY A 321 -19.89 3.51 -0.32
CA GLY A 321 -21.10 4.17 -0.84
C GLY A 321 -21.14 4.10 -2.36
N ARG A 322 -22.22 4.53 -3.05
CA ARG A 322 -22.21 4.60 -4.53
C ARG A 322 -21.43 5.84 -4.99
N LEU A 323 -20.11 5.70 -5.11
CA LEU A 323 -19.17 6.83 -5.27
C LEU A 323 -19.19 7.41 -6.69
N VAL A 324 -18.99 6.57 -7.71
CA VAL A 324 -18.98 6.96 -9.13
C VAL A 324 -19.62 5.89 -10.01
N GLU A 325 -20.06 6.26 -11.21
CA GLU A 325 -20.56 5.34 -12.24
C GLU A 325 -19.50 5.21 -13.34
N ALA A 326 -19.07 3.99 -13.62
CA ALA A 326 -18.01 3.64 -14.56
C ALA A 326 -18.53 2.82 -15.75
N ASP A 327 -17.84 2.88 -16.88
CA ASP A 327 -18.11 2.04 -18.06
C ASP A 327 -16.97 1.02 -18.20
N PHE A 328 -17.22 -0.23 -17.82
CA PHE A 328 -16.21 -1.29 -17.71
C PHE A 328 -16.60 -2.54 -18.50
N PHE A 329 -15.77 -2.95 -19.45
CA PHE A 329 -16.05 -4.00 -20.44
C PHE A 329 -17.43 -3.91 -21.13
N GLY A 330 -17.92 -2.68 -21.35
CA GLY A 330 -19.23 -2.43 -21.97
C GLY A 330 -20.44 -2.59 -21.04
N ALA A 331 -20.21 -2.88 -19.75
CA ALA A 331 -21.21 -2.78 -18.70
C ALA A 331 -21.04 -1.46 -17.93
N ARG A 332 -22.15 -0.80 -17.59
CA ARG A 332 -22.16 0.36 -16.70
C ARG A 332 -22.30 -0.12 -15.26
N LEU A 333 -21.29 0.13 -14.43
CA LEU A 333 -21.18 -0.39 -13.06
C LEU A 333 -20.83 0.73 -12.08
N PRO A 334 -21.39 0.74 -10.86
CA PRO A 334 -20.95 1.66 -9.83
C PRO A 334 -19.63 1.19 -9.21
N VAL A 335 -18.68 2.10 -9.01
CA VAL A 335 -17.58 1.89 -8.07
C VAL A 335 -18.12 2.23 -6.69
N CYS A 336 -18.12 1.25 -5.79
CA CYS A 336 -18.78 1.35 -4.49
C CYS A 336 -17.84 1.32 -3.29
N GLY A 337 -16.57 1.01 -3.50
CA GLY A 337 -15.55 0.98 -2.45
C GLY A 337 -14.20 1.41 -3.00
N ILE A 338 -13.49 2.28 -2.28
CA ILE A 338 -12.13 2.72 -2.58
C ILE A 338 -11.37 2.82 -1.25
N ALA A 339 -10.22 2.18 -1.14
CA ALA A 339 -9.31 2.37 0.00
C ALA A 339 -7.85 2.06 -0.37
N GLY A 340 -6.90 2.63 0.36
CA GLY A 340 -5.49 2.25 0.24
C GLY A 340 -5.27 0.78 0.64
N ASP A 341 -4.34 0.09 -0.02
CA ASP A 341 -4.07 -1.36 0.12
C ASP A 341 -4.04 -1.85 1.58
N GLN A 342 -3.26 -1.21 2.45
CA GLN A 342 -3.12 -1.66 3.83
C GLN A 342 -4.39 -1.42 4.66
N GLN A 343 -5.16 -0.38 4.34
CA GLN A 343 -6.46 -0.10 4.95
C GLN A 343 -7.55 -1.05 4.45
N ALA A 344 -7.57 -1.37 3.16
CA ALA A 344 -8.43 -2.42 2.61
C ALA A 344 -8.12 -3.77 3.29
N ALA A 345 -6.86 -4.14 3.45
CA ALA A 345 -6.47 -5.34 4.19
C ALA A 345 -6.92 -5.31 5.67
N LEU A 346 -6.90 -4.15 6.35
CA LEU A 346 -7.46 -3.99 7.71
C LEU A 346 -8.99 -4.22 7.73
N PHE A 347 -9.70 -3.78 6.69
CA PHE A 347 -11.14 -3.99 6.54
C PHE A 347 -11.49 -5.45 6.19
N GLY A 348 -10.77 -6.07 5.25
CA GLY A 348 -10.93 -7.47 4.85
C GLY A 348 -10.52 -8.48 5.93
N GLN A 349 -9.62 -8.08 6.83
CA GLN A 349 -9.33 -8.79 8.09
C GLN A 349 -10.41 -8.59 9.17
N ALA A 350 -11.52 -7.91 8.87
CA ALA A 350 -12.62 -7.63 9.80
C ALA A 350 -12.18 -6.95 11.11
N CYS A 351 -11.15 -6.09 11.07
CA CYS A 351 -10.63 -5.35 12.22
C CYS A 351 -11.44 -4.08 12.49
N PHE A 352 -12.77 -4.23 12.63
CA PHE A 352 -13.72 -3.12 12.68
C PHE A 352 -13.74 -2.36 14.02
N ARG A 353 -13.17 -2.91 15.10
CA ARG A 353 -13.17 -2.31 16.45
C ARG A 353 -11.80 -1.74 16.88
N THR A 354 -11.83 -0.72 17.72
CA THR A 354 -10.65 -0.18 18.41
C THR A 354 -9.84 -1.30 19.09
N GLY A 355 -8.52 -1.33 18.86
CA GLY A 355 -7.63 -2.35 19.41
C GLY A 355 -7.54 -3.64 18.57
N GLN A 356 -8.28 -3.76 17.48
CA GLN A 356 -8.08 -4.83 16.50
C GLN A 356 -6.95 -4.44 15.54
N ALA A 357 -5.99 -5.35 15.37
CA ALA A 357 -4.77 -5.13 14.62
C ALA A 357 -4.59 -6.16 13.51
N LYS A 358 -3.92 -5.77 12.42
CA LYS A 358 -3.38 -6.71 11.43
C LYS A 358 -1.91 -6.43 11.13
N ALA A 359 -1.18 -7.46 10.71
CA ALA A 359 0.17 -7.36 10.19
C ALA A 359 0.29 -8.12 8.86
N THR A 360 0.63 -7.41 7.79
CA THR A 360 0.89 -7.99 6.48
C THR A 360 2.39 -8.23 6.33
N PHE A 361 2.80 -9.48 6.14
CA PHE A 361 4.20 -9.90 6.06
C PHE A 361 4.68 -10.13 4.63
N GLY A 362 5.26 -9.09 4.02
CA GLY A 362 5.92 -9.16 2.71
C GLY A 362 7.44 -9.02 2.83
N THR A 363 8.03 -8.33 1.85
CA THR A 363 9.45 -7.93 1.83
C THR A 363 9.82 -7.11 3.08
N GLY A 364 8.98 -6.13 3.41
CA GLY A 364 8.81 -5.56 4.74
C GLY A 364 7.44 -5.93 5.31
N SER A 365 7.16 -5.53 6.54
CA SER A 365 5.86 -5.76 7.19
C SER A 365 5.17 -4.44 7.56
N PHE A 366 3.84 -4.42 7.39
CA PHE A 366 3.00 -3.27 7.73
C PHE A 366 1.97 -3.67 8.78
N VAL A 367 2.11 -3.09 9.98
CA VAL A 367 1.20 -3.30 11.10
C VAL A 367 0.22 -2.13 11.13
N LEU A 368 -1.08 -2.40 11.07
CA LEU A 368 -2.13 -1.39 11.23
C LEU A 368 -3.04 -1.77 12.39
N VAL A 369 -3.37 -0.80 13.24
CA VAL A 369 -4.30 -0.97 14.37
C VAL A 369 -5.41 0.06 14.28
N ASN A 370 -6.66 -0.41 14.30
CA ASN A 370 -7.84 0.44 14.39
C ASN A 370 -7.87 1.14 15.75
N ILE A 371 -8.02 2.47 15.76
CA ILE A 371 -8.12 3.27 17.00
C ILE A 371 -9.50 3.92 17.22
N GLY A 372 -10.47 3.67 16.34
CA GLY A 372 -11.83 4.24 16.43
C GLY A 372 -11.96 5.64 15.83
N GLU A 373 -12.95 6.40 16.29
CA GLU A 373 -13.33 7.72 15.73
C GLU A 373 -12.50 8.92 16.24
N ASP A 374 -11.64 8.72 17.25
CA ASP A 374 -10.80 9.78 17.82
C ASP A 374 -9.32 9.52 17.47
N PRO A 375 -8.66 10.39 16.70
CA PRO A 375 -7.23 10.26 16.46
C PRO A 375 -6.42 10.68 17.71
N GLY A 376 -6.97 11.51 18.59
CA GLY A 376 -6.24 12.10 19.70
C GLY A 376 -5.02 12.90 19.23
N ASN A 377 -3.83 12.46 19.67
CA ASN A 377 -2.54 13.07 19.32
C ASN A 377 -1.64 12.05 18.58
N PRO A 378 -0.89 12.48 17.55
CA PRO A 378 0.07 11.63 16.84
C PRO A 378 1.10 11.02 17.79
N ARG A 379 1.27 9.69 17.76
CA ARG A 379 2.24 8.98 18.61
C ARG A 379 3.64 8.96 17.99
N GLU A 380 4.66 9.17 18.83
CA GLU A 380 6.05 9.00 18.41
C GLU A 380 6.31 7.56 17.93
N GLY A 381 7.22 7.41 16.97
CA GLY A 381 7.53 6.14 16.32
C GLY A 381 6.50 5.59 15.32
N LEU A 382 5.22 5.96 15.44
CA LEU A 382 4.17 5.54 14.51
C LEU A 382 3.73 6.69 13.59
N VAL A 383 3.10 6.34 12.46
CA VAL A 383 2.31 7.28 11.67
C VAL A 383 0.82 7.09 11.97
N GLN A 384 0.07 8.17 11.87
CA GLN A 384 -1.37 8.19 12.09
C GLN A 384 -2.07 8.47 10.75
N THR A 385 -3.21 7.82 10.51
CA THR A 385 -3.89 7.87 9.22
C THR A 385 -5.38 7.56 9.37
N ILE A 386 -6.16 7.71 8.30
CA ILE A 386 -7.55 7.24 8.25
C ILE A 386 -7.58 5.79 7.77
N ALA A 387 -8.33 4.95 8.49
CA ALA A 387 -8.63 3.58 8.10
C ALA A 387 -9.69 3.57 6.98
N TRP A 388 -10.85 4.18 7.23
CA TRP A 388 -11.94 4.31 6.25
C TRP A 388 -12.99 5.31 6.73
N ARG A 389 -13.95 5.63 5.85
CA ARG A 389 -15.20 6.31 6.19
C ARG A 389 -16.33 5.73 5.36
N LEU A 390 -17.39 5.20 5.96
CA LEU A 390 -18.39 4.39 5.23
C LEU A 390 -19.55 5.18 4.61
N GLY A 391 -19.62 6.50 4.87
CA GLY A 391 -20.59 7.40 4.25
C GLY A 391 -20.27 8.88 4.44
N PRO A 392 -20.96 9.79 3.72
CA PRO A 392 -20.70 11.24 3.76
C PRO A 392 -21.15 11.90 5.07
N GLU A 393 -22.10 11.30 5.79
CA GLU A 393 -22.55 11.73 7.12
C GLU A 393 -21.88 10.96 8.26
N GLU A 394 -21.20 9.84 7.94
CA GLU A 394 -20.51 9.01 8.94
C GLU A 394 -19.18 9.62 9.36
N ARG A 395 -18.66 9.16 10.50
CA ARG A 395 -17.35 9.55 11.01
C ARG A 395 -16.25 8.69 10.38
N PRO A 396 -15.04 9.23 10.19
CA PRO A 396 -13.88 8.43 9.84
C PRO A 396 -13.51 7.51 11.02
N VAL A 397 -13.06 6.31 10.69
CA VAL A 397 -12.29 5.46 11.60
C VAL A 397 -10.81 5.71 11.32
N TYR A 398 -10.00 5.92 12.35
CA TYR A 398 -8.57 6.15 12.24
C TYR A 398 -7.77 4.88 12.53
N ALA A 399 -6.54 4.85 12.02
CA ALA A 399 -5.56 3.82 12.33
C ALA A 399 -4.22 4.45 12.78
N LEU A 400 -3.51 3.69 13.61
CA LEU A 400 -2.06 3.84 13.75
C LEU A 400 -1.37 2.77 12.89
N GLU A 401 -0.29 3.17 12.23
CA GLU A 401 0.50 2.31 11.36
C GLU A 401 1.98 2.33 11.77
N GLY A 402 2.59 1.15 11.77
CA GLY A 402 4.03 0.97 11.85
C GLY A 402 4.56 0.23 10.62
N SER A 403 5.56 0.82 9.96
CA SER A 403 6.18 0.29 8.75
C SER A 403 7.56 -0.31 9.09
N ILE A 404 7.74 -1.61 8.86
CA ILE A 404 8.97 -2.35 9.16
C ILE A 404 9.62 -2.72 7.82
N PHE A 405 10.70 -2.03 7.44
CA PHE A 405 11.24 -2.10 6.07
C PHE A 405 11.85 -3.47 5.68
N VAL A 406 12.27 -4.29 6.65
CA VAL A 406 12.98 -5.54 6.40
C VAL A 406 12.42 -6.67 7.27
N THR A 407 11.61 -7.54 6.66
CA THR A 407 11.14 -8.80 7.26
C THR A 407 11.39 -9.96 6.30
N GLY A 408 10.53 -10.21 5.31
CA GLY A 408 10.78 -11.23 4.28
C GLY A 408 12.10 -11.02 3.52
N ALA A 409 12.51 -9.76 3.35
CA ALA A 409 13.82 -9.38 2.80
C ALA A 409 15.02 -9.91 3.60
N ALA A 410 14.90 -10.10 4.92
CA ALA A 410 15.97 -10.68 5.73
C ALA A 410 16.19 -12.17 5.38
N ILE A 411 15.11 -12.95 5.25
CA ILE A 411 15.19 -14.35 4.84
C ILE A 411 15.60 -14.48 3.37
N GLN A 412 15.16 -13.56 2.50
CA GLN A 412 15.69 -13.48 1.14
C GLN A 412 17.20 -13.20 1.13
N TRP A 413 17.70 -12.28 1.96
CA TRP A 413 19.13 -11.98 2.06
C TRP A 413 19.95 -13.17 2.61
N LEU A 414 19.42 -13.93 3.58
CA LEU A 414 20.07 -15.18 4.02
C LEU A 414 20.14 -16.24 2.90
N ARG A 415 19.11 -16.32 2.05
CA ARG A 415 19.05 -17.24 0.90
C ARG A 415 19.97 -16.79 -0.24
N ASP A 416 19.71 -15.62 -0.81
CA ASP A 416 20.33 -15.13 -2.05
C ASP A 416 21.69 -14.46 -1.81
N GLY A 417 21.87 -13.79 -0.67
CA GLY A 417 23.06 -13.00 -0.35
C GLY A 417 24.14 -13.78 0.41
N LEU A 418 23.74 -14.60 1.40
CA LEU A 418 24.68 -15.40 2.20
C LEU A 418 24.71 -16.90 1.84
N GLY A 419 23.77 -17.41 1.03
CA GLY A 419 23.71 -18.83 0.65
C GLY A 419 23.41 -19.77 1.83
N LEU A 420 22.81 -19.27 2.91
CA LEU A 420 22.53 -20.02 4.14
C LEU A 420 21.22 -20.81 4.10
N LEU A 421 20.40 -20.62 3.07
CA LEU A 421 19.15 -21.32 2.84
C LEU A 421 19.04 -21.69 1.36
N ALA A 422 18.49 -22.86 1.04
CA ALA A 422 18.09 -23.23 -0.32
C ALA A 422 16.71 -22.66 -0.69
N SER A 423 15.83 -22.44 0.30
CA SER A 423 14.51 -21.83 0.11
C SER A 423 14.05 -21.10 1.38
N ALA A 424 13.06 -20.20 1.24
CA ALA A 424 12.46 -19.55 2.41
C ALA A 424 11.72 -20.54 3.33
N ALA A 425 11.15 -21.61 2.78
CA ALA A 425 10.43 -22.65 3.53
C ALA A 425 11.35 -23.48 4.46
N GLU A 426 12.64 -23.59 4.12
CA GLU A 426 13.64 -24.25 4.97
C GLU A 426 13.84 -23.52 6.32
N SER A 427 13.54 -22.21 6.37
CA SER A 427 13.82 -21.39 7.55
C SER A 427 13.12 -21.86 8.84
N GLU A 428 11.89 -22.34 8.76
CA GLU A 428 11.17 -22.86 9.92
C GLU A 428 11.82 -24.14 10.47
N ALA A 429 12.17 -25.08 9.59
CA ALA A 429 12.83 -26.33 9.99
C ALA A 429 14.22 -26.08 10.59
N ALA A 430 14.97 -25.12 10.03
CA ALA A 430 16.25 -24.70 10.59
C ALA A 430 16.09 -24.07 11.98
N ALA A 431 15.13 -23.17 12.19
CA ALA A 431 14.91 -22.54 13.50
C ALA A 431 14.40 -23.52 14.56
N ARG A 432 13.48 -24.43 14.21
CA ARG A 432 12.98 -25.50 15.08
C ARG A 432 14.01 -26.60 15.40
N SER A 433 15.15 -26.62 14.73
CA SER A 433 16.25 -27.55 15.05
C SER A 433 17.11 -27.11 16.24
N LEU A 434 16.79 -25.96 16.85
CA LEU A 434 17.46 -25.38 18.00
C LEU A 434 16.50 -25.28 19.19
N GLU A 435 17.01 -25.52 20.40
CA GLU A 435 16.25 -25.29 21.64
C GLU A 435 16.09 -23.78 21.88
N GLY A 436 17.19 -23.02 21.88
CA GLY A 436 17.22 -21.56 22.01
C GLY A 436 17.79 -20.82 20.79
N ASN A 437 17.98 -19.51 20.94
CA ASN A 437 18.78 -18.70 20.02
C ASN A 437 20.27 -18.59 20.47
N ASP A 438 20.63 -19.20 21.59
CA ASP A 438 21.95 -19.19 22.22
C ASP A 438 22.56 -17.79 22.41
N GLY A 439 21.70 -16.78 22.58
CA GLY A 439 22.07 -15.37 22.72
C GLY A 439 22.39 -14.67 21.39
N VAL A 440 22.18 -15.32 20.25
CA VAL A 440 22.38 -14.74 18.91
C VAL A 440 21.18 -13.90 18.52
N TYR A 441 21.41 -12.60 18.30
CA TYR A 441 20.38 -11.65 17.84
C TYR A 441 20.77 -11.03 16.50
N PHE A 442 19.76 -10.72 15.69
CA PHE A 442 19.92 -9.96 14.45
C PHE A 442 18.99 -8.74 14.48
N VAL A 443 19.54 -7.55 14.29
CA VAL A 443 18.78 -6.33 13.98
C VAL A 443 18.84 -6.17 12.46
N PRO A 444 17.75 -6.44 11.70
CA PRO A 444 17.78 -6.58 10.26
C PRO A 444 17.70 -5.23 9.53
N ALA A 445 18.38 -4.20 10.04
CA ALA A 445 18.37 -2.83 9.51
C ALA A 445 19.14 -2.67 8.17
N LEU A 446 18.99 -3.62 7.24
CA LEU A 446 19.65 -3.64 5.93
C LEU A 446 19.28 -2.42 5.07
N ALA A 447 18.12 -1.81 5.32
CA ALA A 447 17.63 -0.57 4.70
C ALA A 447 17.31 0.52 5.75
N GLY A 448 18.01 0.52 6.90
CA GLY A 448 17.64 1.31 8.07
C GLY A 448 16.55 0.66 8.92
N LEU A 449 16.12 1.36 9.98
CA LEU A 449 14.99 0.97 10.83
C LEU A 449 13.80 1.90 10.57
N GLY A 450 12.63 1.30 10.33
CA GLY A 450 11.34 1.99 10.26
C GLY A 450 10.75 2.22 11.65
N SER A 451 9.44 2.04 11.80
CA SER A 451 8.76 2.17 13.09
C SER A 451 9.24 1.11 14.10
N PRO A 452 9.31 1.43 15.41
CA PRO A 452 9.08 2.75 16.02
C PRO A 452 10.30 3.70 15.97
N HIS A 453 11.46 3.27 15.43
CA HIS A 453 12.73 3.98 15.63
C HIS A 453 13.03 5.12 14.64
N TRP A 454 12.58 5.02 13.38
CA TRP A 454 12.87 5.94 12.27
C TRP A 454 14.35 6.33 12.13
N GLN A 455 15.22 5.31 12.03
CA GLN A 455 16.66 5.48 11.87
C GLN A 455 17.12 5.02 10.46
N PRO A 456 17.03 5.88 9.43
CA PRO A 456 17.43 5.51 8.07
C PRO A 456 18.93 5.22 7.93
N GLU A 457 19.76 5.72 8.84
CA GLU A 457 21.21 5.44 8.87
C GLU A 457 21.61 4.23 9.73
N ALA A 458 20.65 3.52 10.34
CA ALA A 458 20.91 2.22 10.96
C ALA A 458 21.33 1.19 9.90
N ARG A 459 22.15 0.22 10.29
CA ARG A 459 22.65 -0.85 9.41
C ARG A 459 22.54 -2.21 10.12
N GLY A 460 22.41 -3.29 9.35
CA GLY A 460 22.21 -4.63 9.89
C GLY A 460 23.31 -5.05 10.88
N LEU A 461 22.90 -5.54 12.05
CA LEU A 461 23.81 -5.93 13.14
C LEU A 461 23.47 -7.35 13.63
N ILE A 462 24.42 -8.26 13.55
CA ILE A 462 24.35 -9.58 14.19
C ILE A 462 25.24 -9.58 15.42
N ALA A 463 24.70 -9.98 16.56
CA ALA A 463 25.35 -9.96 17.87
C ALA A 463 25.26 -11.33 18.57
N GLY A 464 26.06 -11.54 19.63
CA GLY A 464 26.03 -12.75 20.46
C GLY A 464 26.74 -13.99 19.88
N LEU A 465 27.46 -13.85 18.77
CA LEU A 465 28.16 -14.96 18.11
C LEU A 465 29.23 -15.61 18.99
N THR A 466 29.27 -16.94 19.02
CA THR A 466 30.27 -17.76 19.72
C THR A 466 30.85 -18.84 18.80
N GLN A 467 31.76 -19.68 19.30
CA GLN A 467 32.30 -20.81 18.54
C GLN A 467 31.30 -21.96 18.30
N SER A 468 30.16 -22.00 19.02
CA SER A 468 29.09 -22.97 18.78
C SER A 468 28.05 -22.49 17.77
N THR A 469 28.10 -21.22 17.34
CA THR A 469 27.10 -20.66 16.43
C THR A 469 27.15 -21.31 15.05
N ARG A 470 26.13 -22.13 14.76
CA ARG A 470 25.85 -22.73 13.44
C ARG A 470 24.92 -21.85 12.58
N ARG A 471 24.83 -22.16 11.28
CA ARG A 471 23.90 -21.60 10.27
C ARG A 471 22.48 -21.38 10.82
N GLU A 472 21.96 -22.37 11.52
CA GLU A 472 20.59 -22.43 12.02
C GLU A 472 20.26 -21.27 12.99
N HIS A 473 21.25 -20.77 13.74
CA HIS A 473 21.04 -19.67 14.70
C HIS A 473 20.89 -18.33 13.97
N LEU A 474 21.60 -18.14 12.84
CA LEU A 474 21.47 -16.94 12.01
C LEU A 474 20.10 -16.91 11.32
N VAL A 475 19.62 -18.08 10.89
CA VAL A 475 18.28 -18.26 10.34
C VAL A 475 17.21 -18.02 11.41
N ARG A 476 17.37 -18.62 12.61
CA ARG A 476 16.47 -18.41 13.74
C ARG A 476 16.41 -16.94 14.13
N ALA A 477 17.55 -16.29 14.36
CA ALA A 477 17.62 -14.87 14.71
C ALA A 477 16.94 -13.95 13.68
N ALA A 478 16.97 -14.30 12.39
CA ALA A 478 16.24 -13.56 11.35
C ALA A 478 14.72 -13.76 11.36
N LEU A 479 14.22 -14.92 11.82
CA LEU A 479 12.80 -15.16 12.07
C LEU A 479 12.36 -14.46 13.38
N GLU A 480 13.13 -14.59 14.45
CA GLU A 480 12.86 -13.95 15.74
C GLU A 480 12.82 -12.41 15.60
N ALA A 481 13.72 -11.84 14.80
CA ALA A 481 13.72 -10.41 14.47
C ALA A 481 12.47 -9.90 13.74
N MET A 482 11.68 -10.77 13.08
CA MET A 482 10.36 -10.35 12.56
C MET A 482 9.36 -10.21 13.69
N ALA A 483 9.32 -11.16 14.61
CA ALA A 483 8.43 -11.11 15.77
C ALA A 483 8.77 -9.93 16.68
N TYR A 484 10.06 -9.69 16.97
CA TYR A 484 10.51 -8.57 17.79
C TYR A 484 10.13 -7.20 17.18
N GLN A 485 10.43 -6.94 15.91
CA GLN A 485 10.08 -5.67 15.27
C GLN A 485 8.56 -5.42 15.20
N VAL A 486 7.75 -6.47 15.06
CA VAL A 486 6.28 -6.33 15.12
C VAL A 486 5.83 -6.04 16.57
N ALA A 487 6.41 -6.69 17.57
CA ALA A 487 6.12 -6.40 18.98
C ALA A 487 6.52 -4.97 19.38
N ASP A 488 7.71 -4.48 18.97
CA ASP A 488 8.16 -3.09 19.18
C ASP A 488 7.17 -2.08 18.61
N VAL A 489 6.58 -2.38 17.45
CA VAL A 489 5.53 -1.56 16.82
C VAL A 489 4.21 -1.62 17.60
N LEU A 490 3.80 -2.81 18.06
CA LEU A 490 2.55 -3.01 18.81
C LEU A 490 2.59 -2.33 20.20
N ASP A 491 3.70 -2.42 20.92
CA ASP A 491 3.90 -1.73 22.21
C ASP A 491 3.82 -0.21 22.04
N ALA A 492 4.33 0.35 20.93
CA ALA A 492 4.25 1.78 20.63
C ALA A 492 2.81 2.29 20.36
N VAL A 493 1.88 1.41 19.98
CA VAL A 493 0.47 1.79 19.74
C VAL A 493 -0.19 2.27 21.03
N GLY A 494 0.14 1.65 22.16
CA GLY A 494 -0.33 2.02 23.50
C GLY A 494 -1.85 2.22 23.62
N VAL A 495 -2.61 1.40 22.91
CA VAL A 495 -4.02 1.08 23.18
C VAL A 495 -4.09 -0.39 23.59
N ARG A 496 -5.15 -0.83 24.27
CA ARG A 496 -5.32 -2.27 24.53
C ARG A 496 -5.63 -2.98 23.23
N LEU A 497 -4.82 -3.98 22.88
CA LEU A 497 -5.03 -4.83 21.72
C LEU A 497 -5.96 -6.01 22.07
N GLU A 498 -6.81 -6.42 21.12
CA GLU A 498 -7.63 -7.64 21.24
C GLU A 498 -6.89 -8.90 20.73
N GLY A 499 -6.00 -8.72 19.76
CA GLY A 499 -5.30 -9.76 19.01
C GLY A 499 -4.70 -9.20 17.72
N LEU A 500 -3.91 -10.00 17.01
CA LEU A 500 -3.26 -9.63 15.75
C LEU A 500 -3.65 -10.61 14.63
N ARG A 501 -4.17 -10.08 13.51
CA ARG A 501 -4.44 -10.86 12.31
C ARG A 501 -3.26 -10.80 11.34
N ALA A 502 -2.66 -11.94 11.03
CA ALA A 502 -1.42 -12.03 10.26
C ALA A 502 -1.67 -12.60 8.85
N ASP A 503 -1.26 -11.87 7.83
CA ASP A 503 -1.35 -12.29 6.42
C ASP A 503 -0.02 -12.07 5.66
N GLY A 504 0.00 -12.36 4.36
CA GLY A 504 1.22 -12.36 3.55
C GLY A 504 2.07 -13.63 3.69
N GLY A 505 3.30 -13.58 3.15
CA GLY A 505 4.16 -14.75 2.94
C GLY A 505 4.72 -15.35 4.23
N ALA A 506 5.15 -14.53 5.20
CA ALA A 506 5.73 -15.04 6.44
C ALA A 506 4.68 -15.60 7.43
N ALA A 507 3.39 -15.27 7.26
CA ALA A 507 2.30 -15.83 8.07
C ALA A 507 2.12 -17.35 7.87
N ALA A 508 2.74 -17.93 6.83
CA ALA A 508 2.81 -19.38 6.65
C ALA A 508 3.86 -20.08 7.54
N ASN A 509 4.77 -19.33 8.18
CA ASN A 509 5.81 -19.87 9.06
C ASN A 509 5.28 -19.96 10.51
N ARG A 510 5.00 -21.18 10.97
CA ARG A 510 4.35 -21.40 12.27
C ARG A 510 5.27 -21.13 13.47
N PHE A 511 6.59 -21.04 13.26
CA PHE A 511 7.53 -20.61 14.30
C PHE A 511 7.42 -19.10 14.55
N VAL A 512 7.34 -18.29 13.48
CA VAL A 512 7.16 -16.83 13.60
C VAL A 512 5.81 -16.50 14.22
N MET A 513 4.74 -17.17 13.82
CA MET A 513 3.38 -16.89 14.33
C MET A 513 3.23 -17.21 15.83
N GLN A 514 3.76 -18.35 16.30
CA GLN A 514 3.74 -18.67 17.73
C GLN A 514 4.59 -17.69 18.54
N LEU A 515 5.85 -17.48 18.14
CA LEU A 515 6.76 -16.56 18.82
C LEU A 515 6.21 -15.13 18.89
N LEU A 516 5.48 -14.69 17.87
CA LEU A 516 4.84 -13.38 17.87
C LEU A 516 3.69 -13.30 18.88
N ALA A 517 2.89 -14.36 19.03
CA ALA A 517 1.88 -14.44 20.09
C ALA A 517 2.54 -14.41 21.48
N ASP A 518 3.61 -15.18 21.67
CA ASP A 518 4.36 -15.26 22.93
C ASP A 518 4.99 -13.92 23.33
N VAL A 519 5.67 -13.24 22.40
CA VAL A 519 6.38 -11.97 22.67
C VAL A 519 5.40 -10.81 22.85
N ALA A 520 4.43 -10.66 21.94
CA ALA A 520 3.43 -9.59 22.01
C ALA A 520 2.33 -9.85 23.05
N ARG A 521 2.26 -11.07 23.61
CA ARG A 521 1.33 -11.51 24.67
C ARG A 521 -0.15 -11.29 24.31
N ILE A 522 -0.47 -11.51 23.03
CA ILE A 522 -1.81 -11.44 22.45
C ILE A 522 -2.03 -12.60 21.47
N PRO A 523 -3.28 -13.04 21.21
CA PRO A 523 -3.54 -14.07 20.22
C PRO A 523 -3.15 -13.61 18.81
N VAL A 524 -2.53 -14.50 18.04
CA VAL A 524 -2.25 -14.29 16.60
C VAL A 524 -3.16 -15.20 15.77
N GLU A 525 -3.87 -14.63 14.81
CA GLU A 525 -4.81 -15.35 13.94
C GLU A 525 -4.39 -15.24 12.47
N VAL A 526 -4.34 -16.35 11.73
CA VAL A 526 -4.05 -16.37 10.29
C VAL A 526 -5.35 -16.67 9.53
N PRO A 527 -5.80 -15.81 8.59
CA PRO A 527 -7.07 -16.00 7.89
C PRO A 527 -7.00 -17.14 6.87
N ARG A 528 -8.16 -17.67 6.49
CA ARG A 528 -8.27 -18.76 5.51
C ARG A 528 -7.97 -18.33 4.07
N GLU A 529 -8.44 -17.15 3.67
CA GLU A 529 -8.05 -16.51 2.41
C GLU A 529 -7.00 -15.44 2.71
N ARG A 530 -5.99 -15.32 1.86
CA ARG A 530 -4.79 -14.49 2.07
C ARG A 530 -4.83 -13.18 1.28
N GLU A 531 -5.68 -13.10 0.25
CA GLU A 531 -5.94 -11.88 -0.52
C GLU A 531 -6.82 -10.88 0.25
N THR A 532 -6.43 -10.57 1.49
CA THR A 532 -7.23 -9.77 2.44
C THR A 532 -7.46 -8.34 1.96
N THR A 533 -6.51 -7.78 1.20
CA THR A 533 -6.64 -6.49 0.50
C THR A 533 -7.82 -6.48 -0.47
N ALA A 534 -7.86 -7.43 -1.40
CA ALA A 534 -8.93 -7.54 -2.39
C ALA A 534 -10.28 -7.91 -1.75
N LEU A 535 -10.31 -8.77 -0.72
CA LEU A 535 -11.52 -9.01 0.06
C LEU A 535 -12.02 -7.75 0.77
N GLY A 536 -11.12 -6.90 1.28
CA GLY A 536 -11.48 -5.61 1.87
C GLY A 536 -12.10 -4.63 0.86
N ALA A 537 -11.53 -4.53 -0.34
CA ALA A 537 -12.11 -3.76 -1.44
C ALA A 537 -13.48 -4.30 -1.85
N ALA A 538 -13.65 -5.63 -1.92
CA ALA A 538 -14.95 -6.25 -2.18
C ALA A 538 -15.97 -5.91 -1.09
N ALA A 539 -15.60 -6.04 0.18
CA ALA A 539 -16.45 -5.78 1.34
C ALA A 539 -16.91 -4.32 1.42
N LEU A 540 -16.00 -3.35 1.23
CA LEU A 540 -16.34 -1.93 1.12
C LEU A 540 -17.32 -1.66 -0.03
N ALA A 541 -17.10 -2.27 -1.20
CA ALA A 541 -17.96 -2.10 -2.36
C ALA A 541 -19.33 -2.76 -2.20
N GLY A 542 -19.42 -3.94 -1.58
CA GLY A 542 -20.70 -4.58 -1.31
C GLY A 542 -21.52 -3.85 -0.24
N LEU A 543 -20.90 -3.28 0.79
CA LEU A 543 -21.59 -2.35 1.70
C LEU A 543 -22.08 -1.11 0.94
N GLY A 544 -21.21 -0.48 0.14
CA GLY A 544 -21.55 0.69 -0.67
C GLY A 544 -22.63 0.45 -1.74
N ALA A 545 -22.85 -0.81 -2.11
CA ALA A 545 -23.88 -1.26 -3.05
C ALA A 545 -25.15 -1.81 -2.38
N GLY A 546 -25.12 -2.09 -1.07
CA GLY A 546 -26.22 -2.74 -0.33
C GLY A 546 -26.33 -4.25 -0.51
N VAL A 547 -25.21 -4.94 -0.81
CA VAL A 547 -25.11 -6.41 -0.82
C VAL A 547 -25.06 -6.97 0.62
N TRP A 548 -24.36 -6.27 1.52
CA TRP A 548 -24.31 -6.57 2.95
C TRP A 548 -24.96 -5.44 3.75
N ALA A 549 -25.59 -5.78 4.86
CA ALA A 549 -26.35 -4.85 5.70
C ALA A 549 -25.48 -4.08 6.71
N GLY A 550 -24.28 -4.56 7.02
CA GLY A 550 -23.38 -3.92 8.00
C GLY A 550 -22.08 -4.70 8.23
N MET A 551 -21.18 -4.13 9.05
CA MET A 551 -19.91 -4.74 9.40
C MET A 551 -20.07 -6.02 10.23
N GLU A 552 -21.17 -6.13 10.99
CA GLU A 552 -21.53 -7.32 11.78
C GLU A 552 -21.67 -8.57 10.91
N GLU A 553 -22.28 -8.44 9.73
CA GLU A 553 -22.48 -9.53 8.78
C GLU A 553 -21.15 -10.03 8.21
N LEU A 554 -20.31 -9.10 7.72
CA LEU A 554 -18.94 -9.38 7.28
C LEU A 554 -18.09 -10.05 8.39
N SER A 555 -18.30 -9.67 9.65
CA SER A 555 -17.54 -10.21 10.79
C SER A 555 -17.93 -11.63 11.18
N ALA A 556 -19.11 -12.11 10.77
CA ALA A 556 -19.61 -13.46 11.08
C ALA A 556 -19.03 -14.54 10.13
N ASP A 557 -18.69 -14.15 8.90
CA ASP A 557 -18.09 -15.05 7.90
C ASP A 557 -16.55 -15.05 7.94
N TRP A 558 -15.90 -14.03 8.51
CA TRP A 558 -14.46 -14.06 8.75
C TRP A 558 -14.09 -15.19 9.73
N ARG A 559 -13.15 -16.06 9.32
CA ARG A 559 -12.69 -17.20 10.14
C ARG A 559 -11.18 -17.41 10.02
N PRO A 560 -10.47 -17.66 11.13
CA PRO A 560 -9.08 -18.06 11.09
C PRO A 560 -8.95 -19.50 10.56
N ALA A 561 -7.87 -19.78 9.84
CA ALA A 561 -7.44 -21.14 9.50
C ALA A 561 -6.49 -21.71 10.56
N ASP A 562 -5.63 -20.85 11.13
CA ASP A 562 -4.76 -21.15 12.26
C ASP A 562 -4.88 -20.03 13.30
N ARG A 563 -4.78 -20.39 14.59
CA ARG A 563 -4.76 -19.44 15.71
C ARG A 563 -3.71 -19.90 16.73
N TYR A 564 -2.93 -18.95 17.21
CA TYR A 564 -1.80 -19.13 18.12
C TYR A 564 -2.12 -18.32 19.38
N GLU A 565 -2.15 -18.98 20.53
CA GLU A 565 -2.27 -18.34 21.84
C GLU A 565 -0.87 -18.20 22.48
N PRO A 566 -0.61 -17.21 23.33
CA PRO A 566 0.67 -17.11 24.04
C PRO A 566 0.91 -18.30 24.97
N GLU A 567 2.09 -18.94 24.89
CA GLU A 567 2.46 -20.14 25.67
C GLU A 567 3.53 -19.90 26.77
N LEU A 568 4.03 -18.65 26.93
CA LEU A 568 5.12 -18.27 27.87
C LEU A 568 4.66 -17.51 29.14
#